data_AF-A0A318S791-F1
#
_entry.id   AF-A0A318S791-F1
#
_cell.length_a   1.000
_cell.length_b   1.000
_cell.length_c   1.000
_cell.angle_alpha   90.00
_cell.angle_beta   90.00
_cell.angle_gamma   90.00
#
_symmetry.space_group_name_H-M   'P 1'
#
loop_
_entity.id
_entity.type
_entity.pdbx_description
1 polymer ?
#
loop_
_entity_poly.entity_id
_entity_poly.type
_entity_poly.pdbx_seq_one_letter_code
_entity_poly.pdbx_strand_id
1 'polypeptide(L)'
;MASVITLVRRLLSLLVSRRAGAAVLGSLLLGCSPPYSESDILSQVLTQSRTEGPLLSRYHYNLEVAGAIQTTYSFMMYRPRQVLTGIEVDVTKPVGERATILEPGKYKRWDLLVLRNHPQIAILSSLDFLEFTLNRPARVAVALRGATTPSWLRGWTESSPVTLTQNGRVVVTRTFEKSFPAGTVTLGALGAPRNRVDDMYFVMLAEEQGSPSTEPGVPVGLEKPKPNLPCPAWVHDQYTTVGPDGKTYPTWHPQIDPRYWCLFGHEHGSDPSLAGLAYRPAFGYTSKRHDMVEAHPGFKVYTVPSGNDFWVITQHFGTGGHARVCESFHTIDVAFVQKGVLQADLHFMGDFGAAKVVSREFDQIVTGCSQPSRSDSVGARHLLLFPNIGYEPWRADLSKLRLGFSSPSITFDTGDPQTACLDVDCSQLKRLENAWGAQHRVSINTISLRSQESIRGTFYTDPLGREVVSSNSTMATKQYIAANINVGMEINETCYTLDPWRGQMQCDSPLRDTDMNLEGSLGDSN
;
A
#
# COMPACT_ATOMS: atom_id res chain seq x y z
N MET A 1 -14.07 -81.37 7.19
CA MET A 1 -13.88 -82.30 8.33
C MET A 1 -14.28 -81.55 9.59
N ALA A 2 -15.18 -82.16 10.37
CA ALA A 2 -15.90 -81.62 11.53
C ALA A 2 -14.96 -81.07 12.64
N SER A 3 -15.33 -80.14 13.53
CA SER A 3 -16.49 -80.14 14.44
C SER A 3 -16.69 -78.74 15.07
N VAL A 4 -17.90 -78.17 15.08
CA VAL A 4 -18.90 -78.11 16.20
C VAL A 4 -18.76 -76.89 17.14
N ILE A 5 -19.70 -75.94 16.95
CA ILE A 5 -20.61 -75.24 17.89
C ILE A 5 -19.99 -74.52 19.12
N THR A 6 -19.92 -73.18 19.24
CA THR A 6 -20.93 -72.09 19.44
C THR A 6 -20.93 -71.56 20.89
N LEU A 7 -20.71 -70.25 21.01
CA LEU A 7 -21.50 -69.26 21.78
C LEU A 7 -20.99 -68.65 23.13
N VAL A 8 -21.15 -67.31 23.14
CA VAL A 8 -21.38 -66.33 24.24
C VAL A 8 -20.15 -65.74 24.97
N ARG A 9 -19.68 -64.52 24.64
CA ARG A 9 -20.13 -63.15 25.06
C ARG A 9 -19.95 -62.84 26.57
N ARG A 10 -18.99 -61.96 26.92
CA ARG A 10 -19.20 -60.57 27.45
C ARG A 10 -18.06 -60.03 28.35
N LEU A 11 -17.70 -58.78 28.03
CA LEU A 11 -17.39 -57.60 28.89
C LEU A 11 -16.04 -57.42 29.62
N LEU A 12 -15.29 -56.39 29.14
CA LEU A 12 -14.64 -55.24 29.82
C LEU A 12 -14.24 -55.40 31.31
N SER A 13 -13.03 -55.05 31.78
CA SER A 13 -12.35 -53.75 31.65
C SER A 13 -11.05 -53.68 32.50
N LEU A 14 -10.12 -52.81 32.05
CA LEU A 14 -9.22 -51.89 32.79
C LEU A 14 -7.91 -52.37 33.50
N LEU A 15 -6.81 -51.76 32.99
CA LEU A 15 -5.74 -50.99 33.66
C LEU A 15 -4.44 -51.64 34.23
N VAL A 16 -3.32 -51.13 33.66
CA VAL A 16 -2.08 -50.62 34.31
C VAL A 16 -0.92 -51.59 34.59
N SER A 17 0.20 -51.46 33.86
CA SER A 17 1.47 -50.90 34.38
C SER A 17 2.75 -51.37 33.64
N ARG A 18 3.45 -50.37 33.04
CA ARG A 18 4.90 -50.08 33.04
C ARG A 18 5.99 -51.05 32.51
N ARG A 19 6.68 -50.49 31.49
CA ARG A 19 8.13 -50.16 31.33
C ARG A 19 9.18 -51.25 31.03
N ALA A 20 9.86 -51.04 29.90
CA ALA A 20 11.30 -50.71 29.70
C ALA A 20 11.78 -51.35 28.38
N GLY A 21 12.62 -50.78 27.51
CA GLY A 21 13.36 -49.52 27.43
C GLY A 21 14.24 -49.58 26.17
N ALA A 22 14.51 -48.45 25.52
CA ALA A 22 15.61 -48.31 24.56
C ALA A 22 16.08 -46.85 24.57
N ALA A 23 17.41 -46.70 24.63
CA ALA A 23 18.13 -45.52 25.09
C ALA A 23 18.19 -44.38 24.07
N VAL A 24 18.13 -43.16 24.61
CA VAL A 24 18.45 -41.88 23.96
C VAL A 24 19.83 -41.45 24.44
N LEU A 25 20.74 -41.16 23.50
CA LEU A 25 21.98 -40.42 23.75
C LEU A 25 21.77 -39.00 23.24
N GLY A 26 21.85 -38.04 24.15
CA GLY A 26 21.54 -36.64 23.93
C GLY A 26 22.69 -35.84 23.34
N SER A 27 22.32 -34.86 22.52
CA SER A 27 23.11 -33.65 22.29
C SER A 27 22.30 -32.47 22.81
N LEU A 28 22.79 -31.83 23.88
CA LEU A 28 22.34 -30.52 24.31
C LEU A 28 22.73 -29.49 23.24
N LEU A 29 21.74 -28.95 22.54
CA LEU A 29 21.84 -27.64 21.90
C LEU A 29 20.71 -26.78 22.47
N LEU A 30 21.09 -25.91 23.40
CA LEU A 30 20.31 -24.74 23.80
C LEU A 30 20.26 -23.79 22.58
N GLY A 31 19.23 -23.95 21.76
CA GLY A 31 18.90 -23.03 20.68
C GLY A 31 17.68 -22.20 21.08
N CYS A 32 17.89 -20.90 21.31
CA CYS A 32 16.83 -19.91 21.39
C CYS A 32 15.93 -20.04 20.16
N SER A 33 14.70 -20.50 20.35
CA SER A 33 13.66 -20.35 19.33
C SER A 33 13.25 -18.87 19.34
N PRO A 34 13.37 -18.12 18.23
CA PRO A 34 12.82 -16.78 18.18
C PRO A 34 11.30 -16.90 18.36
N PRO A 35 10.67 -15.99 19.12
CA PRO A 35 9.22 -15.95 19.16
C PRO A 35 8.78 -15.42 17.79
N TYR A 36 7.88 -16.16 17.13
CA TYR A 36 7.22 -15.85 15.85
C TYR A 36 8.00 -16.15 14.57
N SER A 37 7.38 -16.96 13.70
CA SER A 37 7.84 -17.18 12.33
C SER A 37 7.39 -15.99 11.45
N GLU A 38 8.21 -15.58 10.48
CA GLU A 38 7.95 -14.43 9.60
C GLU A 38 6.67 -14.52 8.75
N SER A 39 6.12 -15.73 8.61
CA SER A 39 4.81 -16.00 8.00
C SER A 39 3.62 -15.62 8.91
N ASP A 40 3.84 -15.45 10.21
CA ASP A 40 2.76 -15.20 11.17
C ASP A 40 2.27 -13.76 11.15
N ILE A 41 3.08 -12.73 10.88
CA ILE A 41 2.63 -11.33 11.08
C ILE A 41 1.62 -10.90 10.01
N LEU A 42 1.88 -11.10 8.72
CA LEU A 42 0.92 -10.73 7.66
C LEU A 42 -0.30 -11.68 7.64
N SER A 43 -0.10 -12.96 7.93
CA SER A 43 -1.23 -13.89 8.05
C SER A 43 -2.06 -13.59 9.31
N GLN A 44 -1.47 -13.22 10.44
CA GLN A 44 -2.18 -12.77 11.66
C GLN A 44 -2.82 -11.40 11.49
N VAL A 45 -2.18 -10.45 10.81
CA VAL A 45 -2.82 -9.15 10.51
C VAL A 45 -4.02 -9.36 9.59
N LEU A 46 -3.90 -10.22 8.57
CA LEU A 46 -5.00 -10.54 7.65
C LEU A 46 -6.06 -11.49 8.24
N THR A 47 -5.74 -12.29 9.28
CA THR A 47 -6.70 -13.18 9.95
C THR A 47 -7.32 -12.60 11.22
N GLN A 48 -6.59 -11.83 12.03
CA GLN A 48 -7.15 -11.07 13.18
C GLN A 48 -8.04 -9.91 12.71
N SER A 49 -7.71 -9.27 11.58
CA SER A 49 -8.58 -8.28 10.90
C SER A 49 -9.99 -8.83 10.59
N ARG A 50 -10.15 -10.16 10.49
CA ARG A 50 -11.46 -10.77 10.18
C ARG A 50 -12.40 -10.85 11.38
N THR A 51 -11.95 -10.57 12.61
CA THR A 51 -12.78 -10.62 13.82
C THR A 51 -12.72 -9.35 14.66
N GLU A 52 -11.64 -8.58 14.60
CA GLU A 52 -11.49 -7.30 15.30
C GLU A 52 -11.14 -6.17 14.32
N GLY A 53 -11.52 -4.95 14.67
CA GLY A 53 -11.17 -3.75 13.92
C GLY A 53 -12.16 -3.37 12.80
N PRO A 54 -11.69 -2.60 11.81
CA PRO A 54 -12.46 -2.13 10.66
C PRO A 54 -13.33 -3.20 10.00
N LEU A 55 -14.58 -2.84 9.69
CA LEU A 55 -15.46 -3.64 8.84
C LEU A 55 -15.09 -3.55 7.36
N LEU A 56 -14.48 -2.43 6.94
CA LEU A 56 -14.02 -2.23 5.57
C LEU A 56 -12.53 -2.52 5.41
N SER A 57 -12.15 -3.06 4.25
CA SER A 57 -10.74 -3.12 3.80
C SER A 57 -10.46 -2.19 2.62
N ARG A 58 -11.47 -1.90 1.80
CA ARG A 58 -11.35 -1.07 0.61
C ARG A 58 -12.69 -0.47 0.24
N TYR A 59 -12.68 0.70 -0.38
CA TYR A 59 -13.84 1.30 -1.02
C TYR A 59 -13.41 2.19 -2.19
N HIS A 60 -14.35 2.46 -3.09
CA HIS A 60 -14.22 3.42 -4.18
C HIS A 60 -15.59 3.83 -4.71
N TYR A 61 -15.64 4.85 -5.55
CA TYR A 61 -16.81 5.13 -6.38
C TYR A 61 -16.43 5.23 -7.85
N ASN A 62 -17.41 4.96 -8.70
CA ASN A 62 -17.27 4.94 -10.15
C ASN A 62 -17.98 6.15 -10.75
N LEU A 63 -17.32 6.80 -11.71
CA LEU A 63 -17.87 7.88 -12.51
C LEU A 63 -17.78 7.52 -13.98
N GLU A 64 -18.82 7.82 -14.75
CA GLU A 64 -18.73 7.77 -16.22
C GLU A 64 -18.16 9.11 -16.72
N VAL A 65 -16.98 9.06 -17.34
CA VAL A 65 -16.28 10.21 -17.92
C VAL A 65 -16.01 9.91 -19.38
N ALA A 66 -16.59 10.70 -20.28
CA ALA A 66 -16.44 10.55 -21.74
C ALA A 66 -16.75 9.13 -22.27
N GLY A 67 -17.72 8.43 -21.66
CA GLY A 67 -18.13 7.08 -22.06
C GLY A 67 -17.28 5.96 -21.48
N ALA A 68 -16.32 6.26 -20.59
CA ALA A 68 -15.54 5.28 -19.85
C ALA A 68 -15.83 5.36 -18.35
N ILE A 69 -15.83 4.22 -17.66
CA ILE A 69 -15.94 4.18 -16.20
C ILE A 69 -14.55 4.47 -15.61
N GLN A 70 -14.49 5.49 -14.76
CA GLN A 70 -13.33 5.84 -13.97
C GLN A 70 -13.59 5.54 -12.50
N THR A 71 -12.76 4.68 -11.92
CA THR A 71 -12.73 4.41 -10.49
C THR A 71 -11.95 5.52 -9.77
N THR A 72 -12.48 6.00 -8.66
CA THR A 72 -11.88 7.08 -7.87
C THR A 72 -12.11 6.90 -6.37
N TYR A 73 -11.19 7.46 -5.59
CA TYR A 73 -11.11 7.34 -4.13
C TYR A 73 -11.19 8.70 -3.44
N SER A 74 -11.09 9.79 -4.23
CA SER A 74 -10.98 11.15 -3.72
C SER A 74 -12.24 11.57 -2.97
N PHE A 75 -12.05 12.35 -1.91
CA PHE A 75 -13.13 12.91 -1.10
C PHE A 75 -14.07 11.83 -0.54
N MET A 76 -13.49 10.72 -0.10
CA MET A 76 -14.16 9.71 0.69
C MET A 76 -13.39 9.50 1.99
N MET A 77 -14.08 9.09 3.05
CA MET A 77 -13.45 8.81 4.33
C MET A 77 -14.22 7.76 5.11
N TYR A 78 -13.54 6.71 5.54
CA TYR A 78 -14.11 5.73 6.46
C TYR A 78 -13.64 5.98 7.88
N ARG A 79 -14.60 6.01 8.80
CA ARG A 79 -14.42 6.43 10.18
C ARG A 79 -14.97 5.35 11.12
N PRO A 80 -14.16 4.34 11.49
CA PRO A 80 -14.55 3.29 12.40
C PRO A 80 -15.13 3.83 13.72
N ARG A 81 -16.35 3.42 14.06
CA ARG A 81 -17.06 3.72 15.30
C ARG A 81 -17.32 5.21 15.56
N GLN A 82 -17.33 6.03 14.51
CA GLN A 82 -17.49 7.49 14.62
C GLN A 82 -18.86 8.01 14.17
N VAL A 83 -19.90 7.19 14.09
CA VAL A 83 -21.27 7.73 14.08
C VAL A 83 -21.58 8.34 15.45
N LEU A 84 -21.23 9.61 15.63
CA LEU A 84 -21.29 10.37 16.88
C LEU A 84 -21.81 11.79 16.62
N THR A 85 -22.40 12.41 17.65
CA THR A 85 -22.77 13.83 17.59
C THR A 85 -21.56 14.71 17.29
N GLY A 86 -21.73 15.68 16.39
CA GLY A 86 -20.72 16.63 15.94
C GLY A 86 -19.87 16.13 14.76
N ILE A 87 -20.02 14.88 14.32
CA ILE A 87 -19.22 14.34 13.21
C ILE A 87 -19.74 14.82 11.87
N GLU A 88 -18.84 15.35 11.05
CA GLU A 88 -19.10 15.78 9.68
C GLU A 88 -19.37 14.58 8.75
N VAL A 89 -20.38 14.71 7.90
CA VAL A 89 -20.75 13.74 6.86
C VAL A 89 -20.61 14.31 5.44
N ASP A 90 -19.83 15.39 5.31
CA ASP A 90 -19.50 16.07 4.07
C ASP A 90 -18.01 16.42 4.06
N VAL A 91 -17.25 15.86 3.11
CA VAL A 91 -15.80 16.14 3.00
C VAL A 91 -15.45 17.10 1.85
N THR A 92 -16.41 17.42 0.99
CA THR A 92 -16.24 18.28 -0.19
C THR A 92 -16.66 19.74 0.02
N LYS A 93 -17.51 20.02 1.02
CA LYS A 93 -18.05 21.37 1.27
C LYS A 93 -17.10 22.20 2.13
N PRO A 94 -17.13 23.55 2.02
CA PRO A 94 -16.41 24.44 2.92
C PRO A 94 -16.76 24.19 4.40
N VAL A 95 -15.78 24.42 5.27
CA VAL A 95 -15.99 24.37 6.73
C VAL A 95 -17.05 25.40 7.12
N GLY A 96 -18.15 24.95 7.74
CA GLY A 96 -19.34 25.76 8.04
C GLY A 96 -20.58 25.43 7.20
N GLU A 97 -20.41 24.83 6.03
CA GLU A 97 -21.51 24.34 5.16
C GLU A 97 -21.70 22.81 5.24
N ARG A 98 -20.79 22.12 5.93
CA ARG A 98 -20.82 20.68 6.11
C ARG A 98 -21.96 20.28 7.02
N ALA A 99 -22.71 19.25 6.63
CA ALA A 99 -23.66 18.62 7.54
C ALA A 99 -22.91 17.87 8.63
N THR A 100 -23.41 17.97 9.86
CA THR A 100 -22.89 17.25 11.03
C THR A 100 -24.00 16.42 11.66
N ILE A 101 -23.66 15.27 12.23
CA ILE A 101 -24.63 14.47 12.97
C ILE A 101 -25.00 15.20 14.26
N LEU A 102 -26.28 15.50 14.44
CA LEU A 102 -26.81 16.04 15.69
C LEU A 102 -27.20 14.90 16.63
N GLU A 103 -28.00 13.96 16.12
CA GLU A 103 -28.48 12.79 16.88
C GLU A 103 -28.24 11.52 16.08
N PRO A 104 -27.30 10.65 16.50
CA PRO A 104 -26.99 9.41 15.78
C PRO A 104 -28.08 8.33 15.96
N GLY A 105 -29.03 8.52 16.88
CA GLY A 105 -30.04 7.52 17.21
C GLY A 105 -29.42 6.17 17.59
N LYS A 106 -29.98 5.08 17.05
CA LYS A 106 -29.49 3.71 17.30
C LYS A 106 -28.12 3.41 16.67
N TYR A 107 -27.67 4.23 15.74
CA TYR A 107 -26.41 4.04 15.01
C TYR A 107 -25.20 4.55 15.78
N LYS A 108 -25.37 5.04 17.02
CA LYS A 108 -24.28 5.57 17.82
C LYS A 108 -23.12 4.56 17.90
N ARG A 109 -21.92 5.01 17.52
CA ARG A 109 -20.67 4.20 17.41
C ARG A 109 -20.67 3.13 16.32
N TRP A 110 -21.59 3.15 15.37
CA TRP A 110 -21.37 2.44 14.12
C TRP A 110 -20.22 3.09 13.35
N ASP A 111 -19.64 2.36 12.42
CA ASP A 111 -18.67 2.92 11.49
C ASP A 111 -19.38 3.82 10.48
N LEU A 112 -18.67 4.82 9.98
CA LEU A 112 -19.21 5.81 9.05
C LEU A 112 -18.34 5.85 7.79
N LEU A 113 -18.93 5.61 6.62
CA LEU A 113 -18.30 5.87 5.33
C LEU A 113 -18.96 7.10 4.70
N VAL A 114 -18.18 8.18 4.62
CA VAL A 114 -18.57 9.44 3.98
C VAL A 114 -18.15 9.40 2.51
N LEU A 115 -19.03 9.86 1.64
CA LEU A 115 -18.84 9.87 0.20
C LEU A 115 -18.57 11.29 -0.32
N ARG A 116 -18.08 11.38 -1.55
CA ARG A 116 -17.95 12.64 -2.26
C ARG A 116 -19.34 13.24 -2.47
N ASN A 117 -19.63 14.34 -1.78
CA ASN A 117 -20.89 15.04 -1.96
C ASN A 117 -20.77 16.15 -3.01
N HIS A 118 -21.26 15.90 -4.22
CA HIS A 118 -21.25 16.86 -5.32
C HIS A 118 -22.56 16.78 -6.13
N PRO A 119 -23.19 17.91 -6.52
CA PRO A 119 -24.48 17.88 -7.22
C PRO A 119 -24.48 17.05 -8.51
N GLN A 120 -23.39 17.09 -9.28
CA GLN A 120 -23.27 16.28 -10.51
C GLN A 120 -23.21 14.77 -10.25
N ILE A 121 -22.77 14.36 -9.05
CA ILE A 121 -22.73 12.96 -8.64
C ILE A 121 -24.12 12.52 -8.16
N ALA A 122 -24.84 13.38 -7.45
CA ALA A 122 -26.17 13.08 -6.94
C ALA A 122 -27.21 12.81 -8.05
N ILE A 123 -27.02 13.39 -9.24
CA ILE A 123 -27.93 13.16 -10.38
C ILE A 123 -27.63 11.87 -11.17
N LEU A 124 -26.51 11.19 -10.88
CA LEU A 124 -26.16 9.94 -11.57
C LEU A 124 -27.16 8.83 -11.22
N SER A 125 -27.45 7.96 -12.18
CA SER A 125 -28.37 6.83 -12.03
C SER A 125 -27.67 5.46 -12.17
N SER A 126 -26.34 5.43 -12.07
CA SER A 126 -25.56 4.18 -12.12
C SER A 126 -25.92 3.29 -10.92
N LEU A 127 -25.99 1.98 -11.17
CA LEU A 127 -26.27 0.96 -10.14
C LEU A 127 -25.00 0.50 -9.42
N ASP A 128 -23.85 0.80 -10.01
CA ASP A 128 -22.49 0.41 -9.63
C ASP A 128 -21.65 1.61 -9.16
N PHE A 129 -22.32 2.60 -8.57
CA PHE A 129 -21.70 3.86 -8.18
C PHE A 129 -20.69 3.70 -7.04
N LEU A 130 -21.08 3.07 -5.93
CA LEU A 130 -20.22 2.89 -4.76
C LEU A 130 -19.94 1.41 -4.58
N GLU A 131 -18.66 1.06 -4.47
CA GLU A 131 -18.24 -0.28 -4.12
C GLU A 131 -17.38 -0.25 -2.85
N PHE A 132 -17.62 -1.17 -1.93
CA PHE A 132 -16.77 -1.39 -0.77
C PHE A 132 -16.67 -2.87 -0.43
N THR A 133 -15.55 -3.26 0.17
CA THR A 133 -15.28 -4.65 0.56
C THR A 133 -15.38 -4.81 2.07
N LEU A 134 -16.27 -5.70 2.50
CA LEU A 134 -16.47 -6.08 3.89
C LEU A 134 -15.51 -7.20 4.29
N ASN A 135 -14.79 -7.02 5.40
CA ASN A 135 -13.90 -8.04 5.97
C ASN A 135 -14.67 -9.23 6.56
N ARG A 136 -15.93 -9.01 6.96
CA ARG A 136 -16.83 -9.98 7.61
C ARG A 136 -18.30 -9.60 7.39
N PRO A 137 -19.27 -10.51 7.64
CA PRO A 137 -20.68 -10.18 7.53
C PRO A 137 -21.05 -8.95 8.37
N ALA A 138 -21.85 -8.05 7.80
CA ALA A 138 -22.13 -6.75 8.41
C ALA A 138 -23.58 -6.31 8.18
N ARG A 139 -24.07 -5.48 9.10
CA ARG A 139 -25.29 -4.69 8.90
C ARG A 139 -24.89 -3.37 8.27
N VAL A 140 -25.46 -3.06 7.11
CA VAL A 140 -25.23 -1.81 6.39
C VAL A 140 -26.49 -0.96 6.46
N ALA A 141 -26.33 0.31 6.82
CA ALA A 141 -27.37 1.33 6.77
C ALA A 141 -26.99 2.46 5.82
N VAL A 142 -27.94 2.94 5.04
CA VAL A 142 -27.80 4.10 4.15
C VAL A 142 -28.63 5.24 4.72
N ALA A 143 -28.01 6.39 5.00
CA ALA A 143 -28.70 7.60 5.42
C ALA A 143 -28.97 8.49 4.20
N LEU A 144 -30.23 8.50 3.75
CA LEU A 144 -30.66 9.15 2.51
C LEU A 144 -30.93 10.64 2.71
N ARG A 145 -30.07 11.49 2.14
CA ARG A 145 -30.14 12.96 2.28
C ARG A 145 -30.93 13.69 1.18
N GLY A 146 -31.37 12.96 0.14
CA GLY A 146 -32.31 13.45 -0.87
C GLY A 146 -33.76 13.03 -0.57
N ALA A 147 -34.75 13.74 -1.14
CA ALA A 147 -36.15 13.33 -0.91
C ALA A 147 -36.59 12.13 -1.78
N THR A 148 -35.93 11.90 -2.92
CA THR A 148 -36.26 10.76 -3.79
C THR A 148 -35.57 9.51 -3.26
N THR A 149 -36.34 8.44 -3.03
CA THR A 149 -35.79 7.14 -2.65
C THR A 149 -35.31 6.40 -3.91
N PRO A 150 -34.00 6.10 -4.04
CA PRO A 150 -33.48 5.38 -5.20
C PRO A 150 -34.08 3.98 -5.35
N SER A 151 -34.24 3.50 -6.58
CA SER A 151 -34.84 2.20 -6.87
C SER A 151 -34.03 1.01 -6.34
N TRP A 152 -32.70 1.16 -6.21
CA TRP A 152 -31.80 0.12 -5.68
C TRP A 152 -31.96 -0.10 -4.16
N LEU A 153 -32.65 0.81 -3.44
CA LEU A 153 -33.07 0.58 -2.06
C LEU A 153 -34.32 -0.30 -1.95
N ARG A 154 -34.90 -0.76 -3.07
CA ARG A 154 -36.00 -1.73 -3.03
C ARG A 154 -35.54 -3.00 -2.29
N GLY A 155 -36.33 -3.41 -1.30
CA GLY A 155 -36.03 -4.57 -0.45
C GLY A 155 -35.10 -4.27 0.73
N TRP A 156 -34.67 -3.02 0.92
CA TRP A 156 -34.08 -2.58 2.18
C TRP A 156 -35.19 -2.22 3.17
N THR A 157 -34.90 -2.36 4.47
CA THR A 157 -35.86 -2.05 5.53
C THR A 157 -35.64 -0.62 6.00
N GLU A 158 -36.65 0.25 5.89
CA GLU A 158 -36.58 1.59 6.48
C GLU A 158 -36.47 1.48 8.01
N SER A 159 -35.63 2.31 8.63
CA SER A 159 -35.34 2.22 10.06
C SER A 159 -35.25 3.59 10.74
N SER A 160 -34.80 3.61 12.00
CA SER A 160 -34.72 4.84 12.80
C SER A 160 -33.96 5.95 12.05
N PRO A 161 -34.44 7.21 12.05
CA PRO A 161 -33.74 8.27 11.34
C PRO A 161 -32.41 8.65 12.03
N VAL A 162 -31.59 9.40 11.29
CA VAL A 162 -30.46 10.16 11.84
C VAL A 162 -30.78 11.64 11.71
N THR A 163 -30.52 12.42 12.76
CA THR A 163 -30.71 13.88 12.72
C THR A 163 -29.38 14.55 12.42
N LEU A 164 -29.36 15.45 11.45
CA LEU A 164 -28.22 16.26 11.06
C LEU A 164 -28.46 17.74 11.38
N THR A 165 -27.38 18.49 11.54
CA THR A 165 -27.37 19.96 11.42
C THR A 165 -26.72 20.33 10.11
N GLN A 166 -27.38 21.14 9.29
CA GLN A 166 -26.87 21.61 8.00
C GLN A 166 -27.25 23.07 7.80
N ASN A 167 -26.28 23.95 7.57
CA ASN A 167 -26.48 25.40 7.44
C ASN A 167 -27.30 25.98 8.61
N GLY A 168 -27.01 25.53 9.84
CA GLY A 168 -27.73 25.92 11.05
C GLY A 168 -29.16 25.37 11.18
N ARG A 169 -29.62 24.52 10.25
CA ARG A 169 -30.95 23.90 10.28
C ARG A 169 -30.86 22.44 10.70
N VAL A 170 -31.86 21.99 11.45
CA VAL A 170 -32.03 20.57 11.78
C VAL A 170 -32.68 19.85 10.60
N VAL A 171 -32.06 18.76 10.16
CA VAL A 171 -32.51 17.93 9.04
C VAL A 171 -32.65 16.48 9.50
N VAL A 172 -33.85 15.93 9.42
CA VAL A 172 -34.10 14.52 9.76
C VAL A 172 -33.95 13.67 8.50
N THR A 173 -33.00 12.73 8.53
CA THR A 173 -32.60 11.90 7.40
C THR A 173 -33.13 10.49 7.58
N ARG A 174 -33.86 9.99 6.57
CA ARG A 174 -34.37 8.60 6.55
C ARG A 174 -33.21 7.64 6.40
N THR A 175 -33.33 6.46 7.00
CA THR A 175 -32.30 5.42 6.89
C THR A 175 -32.89 4.10 6.42
N PHE A 176 -32.08 3.33 5.70
CA PHE A 176 -32.46 2.04 5.14
C PHE A 176 -31.40 1.00 5.47
N GLU A 177 -31.80 -0.18 5.94
CA GLU A 177 -30.90 -1.23 6.42
C GLU A 177 -30.99 -2.53 5.62
N LYS A 178 -29.84 -3.20 5.48
CA LYS A 178 -29.73 -4.55 4.92
C LYS A 178 -28.47 -5.25 5.46
N SER A 179 -28.55 -6.56 5.63
CA SER A 179 -27.37 -7.39 5.95
C SER A 179 -26.66 -7.83 4.68
N PHE A 180 -25.34 -7.86 4.74
CA PHE A 180 -24.48 -8.36 3.68
C PHE A 180 -23.51 -9.39 4.22
N PRO A 181 -23.17 -10.44 3.44
CA PRO A 181 -22.05 -11.32 3.75
C PRO A 181 -20.73 -10.55 3.64
N ALA A 182 -19.63 -11.17 4.08
CA ALA A 182 -18.29 -10.68 3.77
C ALA A 182 -18.06 -10.61 2.25
N GLY A 183 -17.18 -9.69 1.81
CA GLY A 183 -16.86 -9.48 0.40
C GLY A 183 -17.42 -8.17 -0.14
N THR A 184 -17.47 -8.08 -1.47
CA THR A 184 -17.83 -6.86 -2.19
C THR A 184 -19.32 -6.53 -2.07
N VAL A 185 -19.60 -5.27 -1.76
CA VAL A 185 -20.94 -4.68 -1.76
C VAL A 185 -20.96 -3.51 -2.73
N THR A 186 -21.97 -3.49 -3.59
CA THR A 186 -22.18 -2.46 -4.60
C THR A 186 -23.50 -1.73 -4.35
N LEU A 187 -23.46 -0.40 -4.29
CA LEU A 187 -24.61 0.48 -4.10
C LEU A 187 -24.72 1.47 -5.28
N GLY A 188 -25.95 1.79 -5.67
CA GLY A 188 -26.20 2.74 -6.75
C GLY A 188 -26.05 4.20 -6.33
N ALA A 189 -26.01 5.10 -7.31
CA ALA A 189 -26.09 6.53 -7.11
C ALA A 189 -27.53 6.96 -6.73
N LEU A 190 -27.73 8.23 -6.38
CA LEU A 190 -29.03 8.73 -5.94
C LEU A 190 -30.08 8.80 -7.05
N GLY A 191 -29.69 9.14 -8.28
CA GLY A 191 -30.61 9.39 -9.39
C GLY A 191 -31.49 10.62 -9.17
N ALA A 192 -30.96 11.67 -8.52
CA ALA A 192 -31.71 12.87 -8.24
C ALA A 192 -32.13 13.62 -9.52
N PRO A 193 -33.30 14.29 -9.54
CA PRO A 193 -33.69 15.14 -10.65
C PRO A 193 -32.66 16.25 -10.93
N ARG A 194 -32.36 16.53 -12.20
CA ARG A 194 -31.36 17.53 -12.61
C ARG A 194 -31.62 18.95 -12.10
N ASN A 195 -32.87 19.27 -11.79
CA ASN A 195 -33.29 20.58 -11.27
C ASN A 195 -33.22 20.67 -9.74
N ARG A 196 -32.55 19.71 -9.07
CA ARG A 196 -32.48 19.62 -7.62
C ARG A 196 -31.05 19.46 -7.13
N VAL A 197 -30.74 20.13 -6.02
CA VAL A 197 -29.48 19.97 -5.30
C VAL A 197 -29.72 19.01 -4.14
N ASP A 198 -29.73 17.71 -4.45
CA ASP A 198 -29.76 16.68 -3.41
C ASP A 198 -28.32 16.38 -2.96
N ASP A 199 -28.14 16.21 -1.64
CA ASP A 199 -26.87 15.77 -1.08
C ASP A 199 -26.73 14.25 -1.15
N MET A 200 -25.52 13.76 -1.41
CA MET A 200 -25.20 12.34 -1.40
C MET A 200 -25.50 11.68 -0.06
N TYR A 201 -25.94 10.42 -0.11
CA TYR A 201 -26.08 9.61 1.09
C TYR A 201 -24.72 9.31 1.72
N PHE A 202 -24.72 8.95 3.00
CA PHE A 202 -23.58 8.32 3.66
C PHE A 202 -23.96 6.92 4.14
N VAL A 203 -22.95 6.08 4.36
CA VAL A 203 -23.14 4.70 4.76
C VAL A 203 -22.70 4.53 6.21
N MET A 204 -23.48 3.81 7.00
CA MET A 204 -23.13 3.41 8.36
C MET A 204 -23.04 1.89 8.43
N LEU A 205 -22.03 1.37 9.13
CA LEU A 205 -21.78 -0.06 9.19
C LEU A 205 -21.66 -0.54 10.63
N ALA A 206 -22.22 -1.71 10.89
CA ALA A 206 -22.11 -2.40 12.17
C ALA A 206 -21.86 -3.89 11.93
N GLU A 207 -21.48 -4.59 13.00
CA GLU A 207 -21.51 -6.05 13.01
C GLU A 207 -22.92 -6.54 12.61
N GLU A 208 -23.02 -7.78 12.12
CA GLU A 208 -24.27 -8.34 11.57
C GLU A 208 -25.51 -8.16 12.47
N GLN A 209 -25.31 -8.20 13.79
CA GLN A 209 -26.33 -8.04 14.82
C GLN A 209 -26.72 -6.58 15.12
N GLY A 210 -26.10 -5.60 14.44
CA GLY A 210 -26.34 -4.17 14.64
C GLY A 210 -25.56 -3.54 15.79
N SER A 211 -24.57 -4.24 16.36
CA SER A 211 -23.65 -3.67 17.35
C SER A 211 -22.49 -2.93 16.67
N PRO A 212 -21.93 -1.89 17.32
CA PRO A 212 -20.67 -1.26 16.89
C PRO A 212 -19.59 -2.28 16.54
N SER A 213 -18.73 -1.93 15.58
CA SER A 213 -17.56 -2.76 15.26
C SER A 213 -16.66 -2.94 16.48
N THR A 214 -16.03 -4.11 16.56
CA THR A 214 -15.14 -4.45 17.68
C THR A 214 -13.85 -3.63 17.60
N GLU A 215 -13.46 -3.04 18.73
CA GLU A 215 -12.20 -2.30 18.81
C GLU A 215 -11.01 -3.25 18.80
N PRO A 216 -9.95 -2.99 18.02
CA PRO A 216 -8.78 -3.85 18.05
C PRO A 216 -8.09 -3.81 19.41
N GLY A 217 -7.61 -4.96 19.87
CA GLY A 217 -6.74 -5.01 21.05
C GLY A 217 -5.48 -4.16 20.89
N VAL A 218 -5.03 -3.50 21.98
CA VAL A 218 -3.78 -2.72 22.06
C VAL A 218 -2.87 -3.37 23.11
N PRO A 219 -1.58 -3.60 22.83
CA PRO A 219 -0.65 -4.12 23.82
C PRO A 219 -0.57 -3.24 25.06
N VAL A 220 -0.42 -3.86 26.23
CA VAL A 220 -0.38 -3.15 27.52
C VAL A 220 0.78 -2.17 27.56
N GLY A 221 0.52 -0.93 27.97
CA GLY A 221 1.53 0.12 28.13
C GLY A 221 1.87 0.90 26.87
N LEU A 222 1.31 0.55 25.70
CA LEU A 222 1.50 1.31 24.47
C LEU A 222 0.40 2.35 24.26
N GLU A 223 0.73 3.42 23.53
CA GLU A 223 -0.24 4.44 23.12
C GLU A 223 -1.34 3.80 22.27
N LYS A 224 -2.59 4.12 22.58
CA LYS A 224 -3.76 3.63 21.85
C LYS A 224 -3.88 4.35 20.49
N PRO A 225 -3.77 3.63 19.36
CA PRO A 225 -3.99 4.21 18.04
C PRO A 225 -5.42 4.71 17.90
N LYS A 226 -5.60 5.79 17.15
CA LYS A 226 -6.91 6.40 16.92
C LYS A 226 -7.19 6.40 15.41
N PRO A 227 -8.38 5.94 14.97
CA PRO A 227 -8.75 6.00 13.57
C PRO A 227 -8.68 7.42 13.01
N ASN A 228 -8.24 7.54 11.76
CA ASN A 228 -8.12 8.79 11.01
C ASN A 228 -7.17 9.83 11.63
N LEU A 229 -6.28 9.41 12.53
CA LEU A 229 -5.19 10.22 13.09
C LEU A 229 -3.85 9.54 12.82
N PRO A 230 -2.71 10.26 12.95
CA PRO A 230 -1.39 9.65 12.79
C PRO A 230 -1.21 8.40 13.65
N CYS A 231 -0.62 7.36 13.07
CA CYS A 231 -0.28 6.16 13.81
C CYS A 231 0.80 6.45 14.87
N PRO A 232 0.68 5.87 16.08
CA PRO A 232 1.81 5.83 17.00
C PRO A 232 3.00 5.10 16.37
N ALA A 233 4.22 5.53 16.71
CA ALA A 233 5.46 4.96 16.16
C ALA A 233 5.52 3.43 16.26
N TRP A 234 5.06 2.86 17.38
CA TRP A 234 5.10 1.41 17.58
C TRP A 234 4.27 0.62 16.56
N VAL A 235 3.20 1.20 15.98
CA VAL A 235 2.40 0.56 14.92
C VAL A 235 3.19 0.54 13.63
N HIS A 236 3.84 1.65 13.30
CA HIS A 236 4.74 1.76 12.14
C HIS A 236 5.93 0.79 12.25
N ASP A 237 6.52 0.69 13.43
CA ASP A 237 7.68 -0.18 13.70
C ASP A 237 7.35 -1.69 13.63
N GLN A 238 6.07 -2.08 13.50
CA GLN A 238 5.69 -3.48 13.25
C GLN A 238 5.97 -3.90 11.81
N TYR A 239 6.06 -2.96 10.87
CA TYR A 239 6.28 -3.23 9.46
C TYR A 239 7.77 -3.43 9.20
N THR A 240 8.22 -4.65 9.50
CA THR A 240 9.61 -5.06 9.31
C THR A 240 9.74 -6.36 8.52
N THR A 241 10.92 -6.57 7.95
CA THR A 241 11.34 -7.82 7.33
C THR A 241 12.78 -8.14 7.73
N VAL A 242 13.19 -9.39 7.60
CA VAL A 242 14.59 -9.77 7.77
C VAL A 242 15.29 -9.65 6.43
N GLY A 243 16.35 -8.84 6.40
CA GLY A 243 17.16 -8.64 5.21
C GLY A 243 18.08 -9.82 4.93
N PRO A 244 18.76 -9.84 3.76
CA PRO A 244 19.62 -10.95 3.35
C PRO A 244 20.77 -11.27 4.32
N ASP A 245 21.14 -10.34 5.21
CA ASP A 245 22.16 -10.49 6.25
C ASP A 245 21.63 -10.95 7.62
N GLY A 246 20.35 -11.29 7.72
CA GLY A 246 19.71 -11.77 8.94
C GLY A 246 19.33 -10.67 9.93
N LYS A 247 19.48 -9.39 9.58
CA LYS A 247 19.05 -8.26 10.42
C LYS A 247 17.64 -7.81 10.06
N THR A 248 16.97 -7.19 11.02
CA THR A 248 15.65 -6.58 10.81
C THR A 248 15.76 -5.22 10.15
N TYR A 249 14.91 -4.98 9.15
CA TYR A 249 14.79 -3.73 8.41
C TYR A 249 13.32 -3.32 8.32
N PRO A 250 13.01 -2.01 8.21
CA PRO A 250 11.68 -1.58 7.77
C PRO A 250 11.31 -2.19 6.41
N THR A 251 10.01 -2.36 6.16
CA THR A 251 9.48 -2.84 4.87
C THR A 251 8.24 -2.04 4.49
N TRP A 252 7.66 -2.35 3.33
CA TRP A 252 6.41 -1.78 2.84
C TRP A 252 5.26 -1.88 3.86
N HIS A 253 4.49 -0.80 3.95
CA HIS A 253 3.21 -0.73 4.66
C HIS A 253 2.17 0.01 3.79
N PRO A 254 0.86 -0.25 3.97
CA PRO A 254 -0.21 0.54 3.31
C PRO A 254 -0.24 1.97 3.86
N GLN A 255 -0.99 2.89 3.24
CA GLN A 255 -1.07 4.28 3.73
C GLN A 255 -1.87 4.42 5.05
N ILE A 256 -2.84 3.52 5.23
CA ILE A 256 -3.72 3.44 6.40
C ILE A 256 -3.53 2.06 7.01
N ASP A 257 -3.30 1.99 8.32
CA ASP A 257 -3.15 0.71 9.01
C ASP A 257 -4.47 -0.09 8.94
N PRO A 258 -4.47 -1.34 8.43
CA PRO A 258 -5.69 -2.09 8.21
C PRO A 258 -6.34 -2.59 9.51
N ARG A 259 -5.63 -2.55 10.64
CA ARG A 259 -6.13 -3.00 11.94
C ARG A 259 -6.71 -1.85 12.74
N TYR A 260 -6.00 -0.73 12.84
CA TYR A 260 -6.34 0.41 13.69
C TYR A 260 -6.96 1.57 12.92
N TRP A 261 -6.84 1.58 11.59
CA TRP A 261 -7.26 2.66 10.70
C TRP A 261 -6.62 4.02 11.02
N CYS A 262 -5.43 4.00 11.62
CA CYS A 262 -4.59 5.19 11.76
C CYS A 262 -3.78 5.44 10.48
N LEU A 263 -3.23 6.64 10.33
CA LEU A 263 -2.58 7.12 9.11
C LEU A 263 -1.06 7.12 9.27
N PHE A 264 -0.29 6.58 8.33
CA PHE A 264 1.18 6.55 8.45
C PHE A 264 1.87 7.86 8.03
N GLY A 265 1.20 8.73 7.26
CA GLY A 265 1.76 10.01 6.81
C GLY A 265 2.52 9.92 5.48
N HIS A 266 2.91 8.74 5.02
CA HIS A 266 3.57 8.52 3.73
C HIS A 266 3.14 7.19 3.08
N GLU A 267 3.60 6.96 1.86
CA GLU A 267 3.30 5.79 1.05
C GLU A 267 4.57 5.18 0.41
N HIS A 268 4.47 3.93 -0.05
CA HIS A 268 5.59 3.14 -0.57
C HIS A 268 5.31 2.53 -1.94
N GLY A 269 4.29 2.96 -2.65
CA GLY A 269 3.86 2.40 -3.94
C GLY A 269 3.19 1.04 -3.81
N SER A 270 3.45 0.18 -4.79
CA SER A 270 2.83 -1.14 -4.93
C SER A 270 3.09 -2.05 -3.74
N ASP A 271 2.04 -2.70 -3.26
CA ASP A 271 2.08 -3.79 -2.31
C ASP A 271 2.87 -4.98 -2.91
N PRO A 272 4.05 -5.32 -2.37
CA PRO A 272 4.89 -6.40 -2.91
C PRO A 272 4.20 -7.77 -2.81
N SER A 273 3.19 -7.94 -1.94
CA SER A 273 2.45 -9.19 -1.83
C SER A 273 1.57 -9.49 -3.06
N LEU A 274 1.39 -8.53 -3.97
CA LEU A 274 0.80 -8.76 -5.30
C LEU A 274 1.62 -9.79 -6.10
N ALA A 275 2.93 -9.86 -5.89
CA ALA A 275 3.80 -10.88 -6.46
C ALA A 275 3.78 -12.22 -5.70
N GLY A 276 2.99 -12.31 -4.62
CA GLY A 276 3.00 -13.41 -3.65
C GLY A 276 3.80 -13.10 -2.38
N LEU A 277 3.79 -14.02 -1.41
CA LEU A 277 4.44 -13.81 -0.10
C LEU A 277 5.94 -14.16 -0.07
N ALA A 278 6.52 -14.52 -1.21
CA ALA A 278 7.90 -15.00 -1.30
C ALA A 278 8.94 -13.87 -1.15
N TYR A 279 8.53 -12.60 -1.25
CA TYR A 279 9.44 -11.45 -1.19
C TYR A 279 8.85 -10.31 -0.37
N ARG A 280 9.71 -9.68 0.44
CA ARG A 280 9.44 -8.42 1.14
C ARG A 280 10.70 -7.56 1.07
N PRO A 281 10.63 -6.33 0.56
CA PRO A 281 11.80 -5.50 0.39
C PRO A 281 12.35 -5.03 1.75
N ALA A 282 13.65 -5.19 1.96
CA ALA A 282 14.34 -4.77 3.17
C ALA A 282 14.86 -3.33 3.01
N PHE A 283 14.02 -2.34 3.34
CA PHE A 283 14.36 -0.94 3.14
C PHE A 283 15.61 -0.55 3.94
N GLY A 284 16.62 -0.02 3.23
CA GLY A 284 17.91 0.39 3.79
C GLY A 284 18.95 -0.72 3.89
N TYR A 285 18.66 -1.96 3.47
CA TYR A 285 19.66 -3.02 3.41
C TYR A 285 20.83 -2.64 2.48
N THR A 286 20.51 -2.24 1.26
CA THR A 286 21.46 -1.93 0.19
C THR A 286 22.29 -0.70 0.48
N SER A 287 21.65 0.42 0.87
CA SER A 287 22.36 1.64 1.26
C SER A 287 23.26 1.43 2.47
N LYS A 288 22.86 0.62 3.46
CA LYS A 288 23.74 0.26 4.59
C LYS A 288 25.00 -0.50 4.16
N ARG A 289 24.94 -1.31 3.10
CA ARG A 289 26.13 -1.97 2.54
C ARG A 289 27.06 -0.99 1.85
N HIS A 290 26.53 0.14 1.40
CA HIS A 290 27.26 1.27 0.83
C HIS A 290 27.63 2.35 1.86
N ASP A 291 27.49 2.09 3.17
CA ASP A 291 27.72 3.07 4.24
C ASP A 291 26.89 4.36 4.10
N MET A 292 25.68 4.21 3.57
CA MET A 292 24.71 5.28 3.37
C MET A 292 23.44 5.04 4.19
N VAL A 293 22.76 6.13 4.53
CA VAL A 293 21.45 6.11 5.18
C VAL A 293 20.46 6.80 4.26
N GLU A 294 19.37 6.09 3.96
CA GLU A 294 18.27 6.57 3.16
C GLU A 294 17.01 6.70 4.03
N ALA A 295 16.22 7.73 3.77
CA ALA A 295 15.03 8.00 4.58
C ALA A 295 13.93 6.99 4.23
N HIS A 296 13.30 6.43 5.26
CA HIS A 296 12.26 5.41 5.09
C HIS A 296 11.13 5.85 4.13
N PRO A 297 10.53 7.06 4.24
CA PRO A 297 9.47 7.50 3.33
C PRO A 297 9.87 7.57 1.84
N GLY A 298 11.17 7.59 1.53
CA GLY A 298 11.67 7.64 0.17
C GLY A 298 11.58 6.31 -0.59
N PHE A 299 11.42 5.17 0.09
CA PHE A 299 11.34 3.88 -0.61
C PHE A 299 10.01 3.72 -1.35
N LYS A 300 10.07 3.50 -2.67
CA LYS A 300 8.94 3.21 -3.54
C LYS A 300 9.10 1.82 -4.16
N VAL A 301 8.02 1.05 -4.16
CA VAL A 301 7.95 -0.30 -4.68
C VAL A 301 7.07 -0.28 -5.93
N TYR A 302 7.54 -0.93 -6.98
CA TYR A 302 6.82 -1.11 -8.24
C TYR A 302 6.66 -2.62 -8.46
N THR A 303 5.44 -3.12 -8.33
CA THR A 303 5.13 -4.53 -8.59
C THR A 303 4.52 -4.66 -9.97
N VAL A 304 5.37 -4.93 -10.96
CA VAL A 304 5.02 -4.93 -12.39
C VAL A 304 4.67 -6.35 -12.84
N PRO A 305 3.44 -6.60 -13.30
CA PRO A 305 3.05 -7.93 -13.80
C PRO A 305 3.74 -8.25 -15.13
N SER A 306 4.09 -9.52 -15.31
CA SER A 306 4.67 -10.09 -16.54
C SER A 306 4.00 -11.45 -16.81
N GLY A 307 2.82 -11.41 -17.42
CA GLY A 307 1.97 -12.60 -17.51
C GLY A 307 1.53 -13.09 -16.13
N ASN A 308 1.95 -14.30 -15.74
CA ASN A 308 1.70 -14.88 -14.41
C ASN A 308 2.86 -14.67 -13.42
N ASP A 309 3.93 -14.01 -13.87
CA ASP A 309 5.14 -13.73 -13.10
C ASP A 309 5.18 -12.22 -12.77
N PHE A 310 6.08 -11.83 -11.87
CA PHE A 310 6.16 -10.44 -11.39
C PHE A 310 7.60 -9.98 -11.26
N TRP A 311 7.83 -8.72 -11.64
CA TRP A 311 9.02 -7.95 -11.27
C TRP A 311 8.64 -7.04 -10.10
N VAL A 312 9.36 -7.15 -8.99
CA VAL A 312 9.23 -6.24 -7.85
C VAL A 312 10.48 -5.40 -7.79
N ILE A 313 10.34 -4.11 -8.09
CA ILE A 313 11.45 -3.17 -8.11
C ILE A 313 11.27 -2.23 -6.94
N THR A 314 12.24 -2.16 -6.05
CA THR A 314 12.27 -1.17 -4.97
C THR A 314 13.30 -0.12 -5.32
N GLN A 315 12.90 1.14 -5.29
CA GLN A 315 13.78 2.27 -5.52
C GLN A 315 13.70 3.21 -4.31
N HIS A 316 14.83 3.69 -3.81
CA HIS A 316 14.79 4.85 -2.95
C HIS A 316 14.73 6.14 -3.80
N PHE A 317 13.67 6.89 -3.60
CA PHE A 317 13.30 8.07 -4.35
C PHE A 317 12.71 9.13 -3.39
N GLY A 318 13.57 9.74 -2.56
CA GLY A 318 13.18 10.81 -1.65
C GLY A 318 13.01 12.15 -2.38
N THR A 319 11.81 12.74 -2.33
CA THR A 319 11.51 14.03 -2.99
C THR A 319 11.47 15.23 -2.06
N GLY A 320 11.54 15.02 -0.75
CA GLY A 320 11.41 16.07 0.27
C GLY A 320 12.73 16.74 0.71
N GLY A 321 13.86 16.05 0.56
CA GLY A 321 15.13 16.49 1.15
C GLY A 321 16.20 16.87 0.11
N HIS A 322 17.15 17.72 0.51
CA HIS A 322 18.22 18.20 -0.36
C HIS A 322 19.21 17.10 -0.82
N ALA A 323 19.26 15.95 -0.12
CA ALA A 323 20.06 14.81 -0.55
C ALA A 323 19.77 14.37 -1.99
N ARG A 324 18.53 14.54 -2.46
CA ARG A 324 18.12 14.22 -3.85
C ARG A 324 18.89 14.98 -4.94
N VAL A 325 19.42 16.15 -4.57
CA VAL A 325 20.15 17.03 -5.47
C VAL A 325 21.58 16.51 -5.64
N CYS A 326 22.26 16.27 -4.52
CA CYS A 326 23.69 15.99 -4.52
C CYS A 326 24.07 14.52 -4.46
N GLU A 327 23.21 13.65 -3.95
CA GLU A 327 23.48 12.22 -3.91
C GLU A 327 23.18 11.58 -5.27
N SER A 328 24.16 10.88 -5.81
CA SER A 328 24.04 10.20 -7.11
C SER A 328 23.61 8.75 -6.99
N PHE A 329 23.87 8.13 -5.84
CA PHE A 329 23.60 6.73 -5.61
C PHE A 329 22.34 6.55 -4.75
N HIS A 330 21.39 5.75 -5.26
CA HIS A 330 20.20 5.38 -4.51
C HIS A 330 19.92 3.89 -4.63
N THR A 331 19.31 3.31 -3.59
CA THR A 331 18.94 1.89 -3.60
C THR A 331 18.08 1.57 -4.82
N ILE A 332 18.46 0.52 -5.54
CA ILE A 332 17.62 -0.24 -6.46
C ILE A 332 17.73 -1.71 -6.07
N ASP A 333 16.61 -2.27 -5.62
CA ASP A 333 16.47 -3.71 -5.41
C ASP A 333 15.51 -4.28 -6.46
N VAL A 334 15.84 -5.45 -7.00
CA VAL A 334 15.06 -6.13 -8.03
C VAL A 334 14.83 -7.57 -7.61
N ALA A 335 13.57 -7.93 -7.40
CA ALA A 335 13.14 -9.31 -7.26
C ALA A 335 12.36 -9.75 -8.50
N PHE A 336 12.56 -11.01 -8.89
CA PHE A 336 11.74 -11.68 -9.90
C PHE A 336 11.04 -12.87 -9.27
N VAL A 337 9.71 -12.87 -9.30
CA VAL A 337 8.88 -13.95 -8.74
C VAL A 337 8.18 -14.65 -9.88
N GLN A 338 8.51 -15.93 -10.07
CA GLN A 338 7.90 -16.78 -11.08
C GLN A 338 6.95 -17.76 -10.42
N LYS A 339 5.67 -17.70 -10.78
CA LYS A 339 4.62 -18.58 -10.24
C LYS A 339 4.63 -18.66 -8.70
N GLY A 340 4.83 -17.51 -8.04
CA GLY A 340 4.89 -17.40 -6.58
C GLY A 340 6.20 -17.85 -5.92
N VAL A 341 7.22 -18.21 -6.70
CA VAL A 341 8.55 -18.61 -6.20
C VAL A 341 9.57 -17.54 -6.54
N LEU A 342 10.36 -17.10 -5.56
CA LEU A 342 11.44 -16.15 -5.74
C LEU A 342 12.56 -16.78 -6.60
N GLN A 343 12.78 -16.21 -7.78
CA GLN A 343 13.80 -16.64 -8.73
C GLN A 343 15.03 -15.73 -8.73
N ALA A 344 14.89 -14.49 -8.31
CA ALA A 344 16.02 -13.61 -8.07
C ALA A 344 15.70 -12.56 -7.02
N ASP A 345 16.75 -12.13 -6.33
CA ASP A 345 16.76 -11.08 -5.33
C ASP A 345 18.10 -10.34 -5.44
N LEU A 346 18.05 -9.16 -6.05
CA LEU A 346 19.21 -8.37 -6.44
C LEU A 346 19.20 -7.02 -5.76
N HIS A 347 20.35 -6.60 -5.25
CA HIS A 347 20.50 -5.41 -4.41
C HIS A 347 21.70 -4.58 -4.86
N PHE A 348 21.49 -3.33 -5.26
CA PHE A 348 22.59 -2.45 -5.63
C PHE A 348 22.23 -0.97 -5.50
N MET A 349 23.23 -0.12 -5.32
CA MET A 349 23.08 1.31 -5.44
C MET A 349 23.14 1.71 -6.92
N GLY A 350 22.01 2.15 -7.47
CA GLY A 350 21.91 2.68 -8.82
C GLY A 350 22.60 4.04 -8.94
N ASP A 351 23.40 4.23 -9.98
CA ASP A 351 24.06 5.49 -10.29
C ASP A 351 23.12 6.38 -11.11
N PHE A 352 22.40 7.29 -10.46
CA PHE A 352 21.48 8.22 -11.11
C PHE A 352 22.18 9.47 -11.67
N GLY A 353 23.53 9.50 -11.67
CA GLY A 353 24.34 10.56 -12.28
C GLY A 353 24.15 11.95 -11.66
N ALA A 354 24.27 12.99 -12.49
CA ALA A 354 24.11 14.38 -12.03
C ALA A 354 22.63 14.78 -11.96
N ALA A 355 22.28 15.58 -10.96
CA ALA A 355 21.02 16.30 -10.98
C ALA A 355 21.06 17.42 -12.03
N LYS A 356 19.91 17.63 -12.66
CA LYS A 356 19.69 18.61 -13.69
C LYS A 356 18.42 19.38 -13.38
N VAL A 357 18.50 20.69 -13.39
CA VAL A 357 17.32 21.55 -13.35
C VAL A 357 16.82 21.72 -14.77
N VAL A 358 15.59 21.29 -15.02
CA VAL A 358 15.00 21.32 -16.36
C VAL A 358 13.85 22.33 -16.41
N SER A 359 13.86 23.17 -17.45
CA SER A 359 12.75 24.03 -17.82
C SER A 359 12.36 23.82 -19.28
N ARG A 360 11.38 24.57 -19.79
CA ARG A 360 11.07 24.56 -21.23
C ARG A 360 12.19 25.12 -22.09
N GLU A 361 13.11 25.88 -21.51
CA GLU A 361 14.09 26.70 -22.22
C GLU A 361 15.53 26.18 -22.08
N PHE A 362 15.82 25.36 -21.07
CA PHE A 362 17.16 24.83 -20.84
C PHE A 362 17.17 23.56 -19.97
N ASP A 363 18.29 22.83 -20.04
CA ASP A 363 18.71 21.74 -19.16
C ASP A 363 20.06 22.14 -18.56
N GLN A 364 20.10 22.41 -17.26
CA GLN A 364 21.32 22.84 -16.56
C GLN A 364 21.71 21.82 -15.49
N ILE A 365 22.95 21.34 -15.55
CA ILE A 365 23.53 20.50 -14.51
C ILE A 365 23.67 21.34 -13.24
N VAL A 366 23.17 20.79 -12.12
CA VAL A 366 23.31 21.41 -10.80
C VAL A 366 24.78 21.44 -10.40
N THR A 367 25.26 22.60 -9.97
CA THR A 367 26.62 22.81 -9.47
C THR A 367 26.63 23.02 -7.95
N GLY A 368 27.79 22.91 -7.30
CA GLY A 368 27.92 23.19 -5.85
C GLY A 368 27.72 22.00 -4.90
N CYS A 369 27.49 20.80 -5.42
CA CYS A 369 27.49 19.57 -4.62
C CYS A 369 28.92 19.13 -4.29
N SER A 370 29.15 18.69 -3.04
CA SER A 370 30.44 18.17 -2.58
C SER A 370 30.79 16.80 -3.19
N GLN A 371 29.76 16.04 -3.56
CA GLN A 371 29.90 14.83 -4.39
C GLN A 371 30.01 15.27 -5.85
N PRO A 372 31.10 14.94 -6.57
CA PRO A 372 31.22 15.32 -7.96
C PRO A 372 30.16 14.61 -8.79
N SER A 373 29.48 15.36 -9.68
CA SER A 373 28.80 14.75 -10.81
C SER A 373 29.81 13.86 -11.55
N ARG A 374 29.53 12.56 -11.58
CA ARG A 374 30.41 11.59 -12.22
C ARG A 374 30.31 11.77 -13.74
N SER A 375 31.35 12.35 -14.35
CA SER A 375 31.44 12.51 -15.80
C SER A 375 31.43 11.16 -16.56
N ASP A 376 31.65 10.04 -15.85
CA ASP A 376 31.63 8.69 -16.38
C ASP A 376 30.27 7.97 -16.23
N SER A 377 29.23 8.64 -15.72
CA SER A 377 27.87 8.11 -15.59
C SER A 377 26.94 8.68 -16.66
N VAL A 378 26.13 7.83 -17.28
CA VAL A 378 25.04 8.27 -18.17
C VAL A 378 23.70 8.43 -17.44
N GLY A 379 23.69 8.24 -16.12
CA GLY A 379 22.53 8.46 -15.27
C GLY A 379 22.15 9.94 -15.23
N ALA A 380 20.89 10.22 -14.97
CA ALA A 380 20.40 11.58 -14.80
C ALA A 380 19.21 11.64 -13.86
N ARG A 381 19.14 12.71 -13.06
CA ARG A 381 17.95 13.09 -12.29
C ARG A 381 17.47 14.44 -12.76
N HIS A 382 16.26 14.53 -13.29
CA HIS A 382 15.67 15.82 -13.62
C HIS A 382 14.89 16.33 -12.41
N LEU A 383 15.17 17.56 -12.00
CA LEU A 383 14.53 18.26 -10.90
C LEU A 383 13.71 19.44 -11.43
N LEU A 384 12.58 19.72 -10.78
CA LEU A 384 11.74 20.85 -11.14
C LEU A 384 12.33 22.18 -10.68
N LEU A 385 12.19 23.20 -11.50
CA LEU A 385 12.41 24.61 -11.14
C LEU A 385 11.07 25.29 -10.85
N PHE A 386 10.85 25.77 -9.64
CA PHE A 386 9.67 26.56 -9.30
C PHE A 386 9.59 27.85 -10.15
N PRO A 387 8.42 28.28 -10.65
CA PRO A 387 7.07 27.72 -10.44
C PRO A 387 6.65 26.66 -11.46
N ASN A 388 7.57 26.14 -12.29
CA ASN A 388 7.22 25.10 -13.25
C ASN A 388 6.82 23.82 -12.51
N ILE A 389 5.66 23.29 -12.87
CA ILE A 389 5.16 21.99 -12.43
C ILE A 389 5.35 20.99 -13.57
N GLY A 390 5.70 19.76 -13.22
CA GLY A 390 5.98 18.73 -14.20
C GLY A 390 6.47 17.45 -13.56
N TYR A 391 7.06 16.61 -14.38
CA TYR A 391 7.56 15.30 -14.02
C TYR A 391 9.06 15.35 -13.72
N GLU A 392 9.52 14.51 -12.79
CA GLU A 392 10.94 14.37 -12.43
C GLU A 392 11.45 12.97 -12.79
N PRO A 393 11.81 12.74 -14.07
CA PRO A 393 12.37 11.47 -14.51
C PRO A 393 13.79 11.27 -13.97
N TRP A 394 14.02 10.11 -13.38
CA TRP A 394 15.28 9.64 -12.84
C TRP A 394 15.69 8.35 -13.52
N ARG A 395 16.89 8.34 -14.08
CA ARG A 395 17.46 7.23 -14.84
C ARG A 395 18.79 6.82 -14.23
N ALA A 396 18.90 5.53 -13.92
CA ALA A 396 20.14 4.95 -13.43
C ALA A 396 21.00 4.47 -14.60
N ASP A 397 22.31 4.71 -14.52
CA ASP A 397 23.31 4.07 -15.37
C ASP A 397 23.52 2.62 -14.89
N LEU A 398 22.91 1.68 -15.62
CA LEU A 398 23.01 0.25 -15.33
C LEU A 398 24.09 -0.45 -16.18
N SER A 399 24.82 0.27 -17.04
CA SER A 399 25.76 -0.31 -18.01
C SER A 399 26.94 -1.06 -17.37
N LYS A 400 27.28 -0.68 -16.13
CA LYS A 400 28.40 -1.25 -15.36
C LYS A 400 28.00 -2.42 -14.47
N LEU A 401 26.70 -2.77 -14.39
CA LEU A 401 26.26 -3.87 -13.55
C LEU A 401 26.82 -5.22 -14.04
N ARG A 402 27.09 -6.09 -13.07
CA ARG A 402 27.53 -7.48 -13.25
C ARG A 402 26.64 -8.47 -12.49
N LEU A 403 25.35 -8.14 -12.40
CA LEU A 403 24.33 -8.92 -11.71
C LEU A 403 23.50 -9.80 -12.65
N GLY A 404 23.81 -9.84 -13.95
CA GLY A 404 22.95 -10.54 -14.93
C GLY A 404 21.59 -9.86 -15.17
N PHE A 405 21.31 -8.77 -14.47
CA PHE A 405 20.19 -7.86 -14.69
C PHE A 405 20.54 -6.79 -15.73
N SER A 406 19.61 -6.49 -16.62
CA SER A 406 19.75 -5.40 -17.58
C SER A 406 18.41 -4.73 -17.86
N SER A 407 18.39 -3.41 -17.75
CA SER A 407 17.29 -2.58 -18.23
C SER A 407 17.84 -1.24 -18.75
N PRO A 408 18.23 -1.16 -20.02
CA PRO A 408 19.00 -0.03 -20.56
C PRO A 408 18.24 1.31 -20.55
N SER A 409 16.94 1.32 -20.30
CA SER A 409 16.13 2.54 -20.29
C SER A 409 15.05 2.55 -19.20
N ILE A 410 15.31 1.93 -18.05
CA ILE A 410 14.41 2.09 -16.90
C ILE A 410 14.43 3.55 -16.45
N THR A 411 13.25 4.15 -16.38
CA THR A 411 13.06 5.50 -15.84
C THR A 411 12.03 5.43 -14.74
N PHE A 412 12.38 5.96 -13.58
CA PHE A 412 11.44 6.18 -12.49
C PHE A 412 11.07 7.65 -12.49
N ASP A 413 9.81 7.96 -12.25
CA ASP A 413 9.33 9.33 -12.40
C ASP A 413 8.22 9.61 -11.39
N THR A 414 8.11 10.87 -10.96
CA THR A 414 7.07 11.36 -10.07
C THR A 414 6.39 12.59 -10.66
N GLY A 415 5.06 12.62 -10.62
CA GLY A 415 4.25 13.77 -11.07
C GLY A 415 4.09 14.87 -10.01
N ASP A 416 4.29 14.54 -8.74
CA ASP A 416 4.00 15.41 -7.61
C ASP A 416 5.14 15.44 -6.56
N PRO A 417 6.38 15.77 -6.94
CA PRO A 417 7.47 15.78 -5.98
C PRO A 417 7.21 16.73 -4.81
N GLN A 418 7.63 16.35 -3.60
CA GLN A 418 7.36 17.16 -2.41
C GLN A 418 8.02 18.54 -2.44
N THR A 419 9.17 18.66 -3.12
CA THR A 419 9.92 19.91 -3.24
C THR A 419 10.35 20.18 -4.68
N ALA A 420 10.59 21.46 -5.00
CA ALA A 420 11.20 21.92 -6.25
C ALA A 420 12.37 22.87 -5.96
N CYS A 421 13.32 22.98 -6.89
CA CYS A 421 14.42 23.95 -6.84
C CYS A 421 13.88 25.38 -6.96
N LEU A 422 14.45 26.32 -6.20
CA LEU A 422 14.16 27.76 -6.33
C LEU A 422 15.06 28.48 -7.34
N ASP A 423 16.19 27.88 -7.69
CA ASP A 423 17.21 28.41 -8.58
C ASP A 423 17.83 27.29 -9.43
N VAL A 424 18.59 27.65 -10.46
CA VAL A 424 19.17 26.71 -11.43
C VAL A 424 20.32 25.87 -10.86
N ASP A 425 20.94 26.32 -9.78
CA ASP A 425 21.92 25.55 -9.03
C ASP A 425 21.25 24.69 -7.94
N CYS A 426 19.92 24.72 -7.86
CA CYS A 426 19.10 24.06 -6.86
C CYS A 426 19.62 24.24 -5.42
N SER A 427 20.21 25.41 -5.11
CA SER A 427 20.83 25.67 -3.81
C SER A 427 19.80 25.71 -2.68
N GLN A 428 18.54 26.02 -3.02
CA GLN A 428 17.40 26.02 -2.13
C GLN A 428 16.24 25.22 -2.71
N LEU A 429 15.52 24.53 -1.82
CA LEU A 429 14.30 23.80 -2.13
C LEU A 429 13.08 24.52 -1.56
N LYS A 430 11.99 24.52 -2.32
CA LYS A 430 10.67 24.96 -1.89
C LYS A 430 9.73 23.76 -1.78
N ARG A 431 9.09 23.60 -0.62
CA ARG A 431 7.96 22.67 -0.42
C ARG A 431 6.80 23.08 -1.34
N LEU A 432 6.33 22.14 -2.15
CA LEU A 432 5.16 22.33 -3.00
C LEU A 432 3.88 22.01 -2.20
N GLU A 433 2.86 22.85 -2.36
CA GLU A 433 1.56 22.61 -1.73
C GLU A 433 0.87 21.41 -2.40
N ASN A 434 0.24 20.55 -1.59
CA ASN A 434 -0.52 19.38 -2.06
C ASN A 434 0.28 18.37 -2.92
N ALA A 435 1.60 18.36 -2.79
CA ALA A 435 2.48 17.40 -3.46
C ALA A 435 3.05 16.43 -2.43
N TRP A 436 2.87 15.12 -2.62
CA TRP A 436 3.22 14.13 -1.59
C TRP A 436 4.29 13.14 -2.04
N GLY A 437 4.72 13.23 -3.30
CA GLY A 437 5.62 12.26 -3.93
C GLY A 437 4.95 10.90 -4.09
N ALA A 438 3.62 10.88 -4.29
CA ALA A 438 2.80 9.67 -4.34
C ALA A 438 2.42 9.27 -5.77
N GLN A 439 2.54 10.18 -6.74
CA GLN A 439 2.29 9.91 -8.15
C GLN A 439 3.55 9.40 -8.84
N HIS A 440 4.01 8.22 -8.42
CA HIS A 440 5.16 7.57 -9.03
C HIS A 440 4.76 6.66 -10.20
N ARG A 441 5.63 6.61 -11.21
CA ARG A 441 5.48 5.76 -12.40
C ARG A 441 6.83 5.17 -12.79
N VAL A 442 6.79 4.06 -13.51
CA VAL A 442 7.99 3.41 -14.04
C VAL A 442 7.83 3.20 -15.54
N SER A 443 8.78 3.70 -16.32
CA SER A 443 8.86 3.46 -17.76
C SER A 443 9.95 2.42 -18.01
N ILE A 444 9.57 1.33 -18.69
CA ILE A 444 10.46 0.21 -18.99
C ILE A 444 10.35 -0.07 -20.48
N ASN A 445 11.46 0.02 -21.22
CA ASN A 445 11.50 -0.49 -22.59
C ASN A 445 11.69 -2.00 -22.54
N THR A 446 12.88 -2.41 -22.11
CA THR A 446 13.29 -3.80 -21.91
C THR A 446 13.78 -3.99 -20.48
N ILE A 447 13.42 -5.11 -19.88
CA ILE A 447 13.96 -5.59 -18.62
C ILE A 447 14.31 -7.07 -18.79
N SER A 448 15.48 -7.47 -18.34
CA SER A 448 15.94 -8.86 -18.48
C SER A 448 16.81 -9.30 -17.32
N LEU A 449 16.79 -10.60 -17.09
CA LEU A 449 17.57 -11.27 -16.07
C LEU A 449 18.12 -12.57 -16.66
N ARG A 450 19.43 -12.74 -16.56
CA ARG A 450 20.14 -13.92 -17.05
C ARG A 450 21.13 -14.42 -16.00
N SER A 451 20.89 -15.64 -15.54
CA SER A 451 21.85 -16.39 -14.74
C SER A 451 23.08 -16.76 -15.57
N GLN A 452 24.26 -16.70 -14.94
CA GLN A 452 25.52 -17.17 -15.50
C GLN A 452 26.24 -18.01 -14.45
N GLU A 453 27.22 -18.82 -14.86
CA GLU A 453 27.91 -19.73 -13.94
C GLU A 453 28.59 -19.01 -12.76
N SER A 454 29.09 -17.80 -12.98
CA SER A 454 29.72 -16.95 -11.96
C SER A 454 28.72 -16.20 -11.06
N ILE A 455 27.45 -16.11 -11.44
CA ILE A 455 26.41 -15.31 -10.78
C ILE A 455 25.07 -16.05 -10.74
N ARG A 456 25.09 -17.28 -10.19
CA ARG A 456 23.92 -18.12 -9.92
C ARG A 456 23.95 -18.65 -8.50
N GLY A 457 22.79 -19.03 -7.98
CA GLY A 457 22.60 -19.32 -6.57
C GLY A 457 22.80 -18.06 -5.73
N THR A 458 23.27 -18.23 -4.50
CA THR A 458 23.69 -17.11 -3.66
C THR A 458 25.12 -16.72 -4.00
N PHE A 459 25.34 -15.43 -4.28
CA PHE A 459 26.65 -14.84 -4.48
C PHE A 459 26.72 -13.46 -3.82
N TYR A 460 27.88 -12.82 -3.86
CA TYR A 460 28.08 -11.52 -3.22
C TYR A 460 28.76 -10.56 -4.18
N THR A 461 28.35 -9.29 -4.14
CA THR A 461 28.99 -8.21 -4.88
C THR A 461 29.41 -7.07 -3.96
N ASP A 462 30.17 -6.12 -4.50
CA ASP A 462 30.18 -4.78 -3.93
C ASP A 462 28.77 -4.15 -3.95
N PRO A 463 28.51 -3.10 -3.17
CA PRO A 463 27.18 -2.47 -3.08
C PRO A 463 26.72 -1.82 -4.39
N LEU A 464 27.64 -1.59 -5.33
CA LEU A 464 27.31 -1.06 -6.66
C LEU A 464 26.94 -2.16 -7.66
N GLY A 465 27.07 -3.44 -7.30
CA GLY A 465 26.80 -4.58 -8.18
C GLY A 465 27.76 -4.68 -9.38
N ARG A 466 28.96 -4.12 -9.27
CA ARG A 466 29.98 -4.02 -10.33
C ARG A 466 31.01 -5.14 -10.27
N GLU A 467 31.28 -5.66 -9.07
CA GLU A 467 32.30 -6.69 -8.85
C GLU A 467 31.77 -7.80 -7.95
N VAL A 468 32.06 -9.06 -8.31
CA VAL A 468 31.80 -10.22 -7.43
C VAL A 468 32.89 -10.25 -6.37
N VAL A 469 32.49 -10.33 -5.10
CA VAL A 469 33.39 -10.29 -3.94
C VAL A 469 33.19 -11.51 -3.05
N SER A 470 34.14 -11.74 -2.14
CA SER A 470 33.98 -12.74 -1.07
C SER A 470 32.87 -12.34 -0.10
N SER A 471 32.14 -13.32 0.43
CA SER A 471 31.12 -13.11 1.48
C SER A 471 31.66 -12.44 2.75
N ASN A 472 32.98 -12.52 2.98
CA ASN A 472 33.64 -11.93 4.14
C ASN A 472 34.09 -10.48 3.90
N SER A 473 33.86 -9.92 2.70
CA SER A 473 34.13 -8.51 2.44
C SER A 473 33.21 -7.64 3.29
N THR A 474 33.74 -6.54 3.83
CA THR A 474 32.99 -5.61 4.70
C THR A 474 31.80 -4.99 3.98
N MET A 475 31.88 -4.82 2.66
CA MET A 475 30.81 -4.29 1.81
C MET A 475 30.13 -5.38 0.97
N ALA A 476 30.27 -6.66 1.34
CA ALA A 476 29.61 -7.75 0.64
C ALA A 476 28.08 -7.58 0.70
N THR A 477 27.48 -7.37 -0.46
CA THR A 477 26.03 -7.30 -0.66
C THR A 477 25.59 -8.64 -1.23
N LYS A 478 24.70 -9.33 -0.52
CA LYS A 478 24.25 -10.67 -0.88
C LYS A 478 23.27 -10.56 -2.04
N GLN A 479 23.40 -11.45 -3.00
CA GLN A 479 22.59 -11.54 -4.21
C GLN A 479 22.04 -12.96 -4.35
N TYR A 480 20.95 -13.12 -5.08
CA TYR A 480 20.42 -14.42 -5.47
C TYR A 480 19.86 -14.42 -6.90
N ILE A 481 20.22 -15.44 -7.68
CA ILE A 481 19.58 -15.75 -8.97
C ILE A 481 19.50 -17.27 -9.11
N ALA A 482 18.31 -17.81 -9.37
CA ALA A 482 18.12 -19.23 -9.63
C ALA A 482 18.89 -19.69 -10.88
N ALA A 483 19.28 -20.96 -10.91
CA ALA A 483 19.98 -21.53 -12.06
C ALA A 483 19.08 -21.53 -13.30
N ASN A 484 19.69 -21.33 -14.48
CA ASN A 484 19.03 -21.37 -15.79
C ASN A 484 17.93 -20.32 -16.01
N ILE A 485 17.91 -19.25 -15.21
CA ILE A 485 17.08 -18.08 -15.50
C ILE A 485 17.62 -17.38 -16.74
N ASN A 486 16.74 -17.18 -17.71
CA ASN A 486 16.92 -16.31 -18.88
C ASN A 486 15.52 -15.78 -19.24
N VAL A 487 15.14 -14.69 -18.59
CA VAL A 487 13.82 -14.07 -18.74
C VAL A 487 14.00 -12.63 -19.18
N GLY A 488 13.03 -12.14 -19.94
CA GLY A 488 12.97 -10.75 -20.34
C GLY A 488 11.55 -10.37 -20.69
N MET A 489 11.28 -9.08 -20.59
CA MET A 489 10.01 -8.48 -20.96
C MET A 489 10.28 -7.16 -21.68
N GLU A 490 9.50 -6.93 -22.73
CA GLU A 490 9.39 -5.64 -23.40
C GLU A 490 8.03 -5.04 -23.03
N ILE A 491 8.03 -3.85 -22.43
CA ILE A 491 6.78 -3.12 -22.12
C ILE A 491 6.62 -1.94 -23.10
N ASN A 492 7.72 -1.30 -23.51
CA ASN A 492 7.75 -0.13 -24.40
C ASN A 492 6.83 1.05 -23.97
N GLU A 493 6.44 1.09 -22.71
CA GLU A 493 5.43 2.01 -22.19
C GLU A 493 5.70 2.38 -20.73
N THR A 494 4.86 3.27 -20.21
CA THR A 494 4.87 3.69 -18.80
C THR A 494 3.79 2.94 -18.03
N CYS A 495 4.16 2.39 -16.90
CA CYS A 495 3.25 1.75 -15.97
C CYS A 495 2.84 2.72 -14.86
N TYR A 496 1.54 2.74 -14.54
CA TYR A 496 0.91 3.65 -13.60
C TYR A 496 0.23 2.89 -12.47
N THR A 497 0.22 3.49 -11.29
CA THR A 497 -0.52 2.95 -10.15
C THR A 497 -2.01 3.16 -10.41
N LEU A 498 -2.80 2.09 -10.29
CA LEU A 498 -4.24 2.10 -10.55
C LEU A 498 -5.06 2.50 -9.32
N ASP A 499 -4.58 2.09 -8.15
CA ASP A 499 -5.27 2.33 -6.90
C ASP A 499 -4.30 2.61 -5.75
N PRO A 500 -4.68 3.47 -4.81
CA PRO A 500 -3.84 3.81 -3.68
C PRO A 500 -3.90 2.80 -2.52
N TRP A 501 -4.76 1.78 -2.58
CA TRP A 501 -4.90 0.78 -1.51
C TRP A 501 -3.78 -0.25 -1.54
N ARG A 502 -3.53 -0.81 -2.73
CA ARG A 502 -2.48 -1.81 -2.97
C ARG A 502 -1.44 -1.33 -3.97
N GLY A 503 -1.61 -0.17 -4.57
CA GLY A 503 -0.64 0.36 -5.53
C GLY A 503 -0.50 -0.51 -6.78
N GLN A 504 -1.57 -1.20 -7.22
CA GLN A 504 -1.48 -2.14 -8.34
C GLN A 504 -1.03 -1.42 -9.61
N MET A 505 0.01 -1.94 -10.28
CA MET A 505 0.55 -1.35 -11.50
C MET A 505 -0.18 -1.85 -12.74
N GLN A 506 -0.41 -0.95 -13.70
CA GLN A 506 -0.84 -1.27 -15.05
C GLN A 506 -0.08 -0.45 -16.08
N CYS A 507 0.37 -1.12 -17.13
CA CYS A 507 0.97 -0.52 -18.32
C CYS A 507 -0.12 -0.41 -19.41
N ASP A 508 0.07 0.45 -20.41
CA ASP A 508 -0.90 0.77 -21.47
C ASP A 508 -2.28 1.30 -21.01
N SER A 509 -2.35 2.03 -19.90
CA SER A 509 -3.64 2.60 -19.45
C SER A 509 -3.83 4.03 -19.96
N PRO A 510 -4.99 4.36 -20.58
CA PRO A 510 -5.35 5.75 -20.85
C PRO A 510 -5.72 6.51 -19.58
N LEU A 511 -5.96 5.80 -18.47
CA LEU A 511 -6.26 6.38 -17.17
C LEU A 511 -4.96 6.87 -16.53
N ARG A 512 -4.74 8.18 -16.60
CA ARG A 512 -3.57 8.85 -16.00
C ARG A 512 -3.94 9.49 -14.67
N ASP A 513 -3.00 9.43 -13.74
CA ASP A 513 -2.91 10.27 -12.54
C ASP A 513 -4.20 10.34 -11.71
N THR A 514 -4.57 9.20 -11.09
CA THR A 514 -5.54 9.21 -10.00
C THR A 514 -4.93 9.82 -8.74
N ASP A 515 -5.77 10.40 -7.89
CA ASP A 515 -5.39 10.88 -6.57
C ASP A 515 -4.94 9.68 -5.71
N MET A 516 -3.66 9.68 -5.35
CA MET A 516 -3.06 8.60 -4.57
C MET A 516 -3.19 8.81 -3.06
N ASN A 517 -3.75 9.93 -2.61
CA ASN A 517 -3.87 10.25 -1.19
C ASN A 517 -5.18 9.69 -0.61
N LEU A 518 -5.10 8.55 0.08
CA LEU A 518 -6.28 7.94 0.70
C LEU A 518 -6.73 8.72 1.94
N GLU A 519 -7.95 9.25 1.94
CA GLU A 519 -8.50 9.95 3.12
C GLU A 519 -7.68 11.16 3.62
N GLY A 520 -6.72 11.66 2.84
CA GLY A 520 -5.74 12.62 3.36
C GLY A 520 -4.69 11.98 4.29
N SER A 521 -4.39 10.69 4.12
CA SER A 521 -3.41 9.93 4.90
C SER A 521 -1.97 10.38 4.68
N LEU A 522 -1.70 11.07 3.57
CA LEU A 522 -0.40 11.66 3.29
C LEU A 522 -0.31 13.03 3.96
N GLY A 523 0.75 13.24 4.75
CA GLY A 523 0.96 14.46 5.52
C GLY A 523 2.43 14.66 5.90
N ASP A 524 2.79 15.89 6.26
CA ASP A 524 4.17 16.27 6.63
C ASP A 524 4.58 15.79 8.05
N SER A 525 3.98 14.71 8.56
CA SER A 525 4.21 14.24 9.94
C SER A 525 5.50 13.43 10.14
N ASN A 526 6.34 13.29 9.10
CA ASN A 526 7.64 12.61 9.15
C ASN A 526 8.79 13.52 8.73
#